data_AF-A0A847RUT1-F1
#
_entry.id   AF-A0A847RUT1-F1
#
_cell.length_a   1.000
_cell.length_b   1.000
_cell.length_c   1.000
_cell.angle_alpha   90.00
_cell.angle_beta   90.00
_cell.angle_gamma   90.00
#
_symmetry.space_group_name_H-M   'P 1'
#
loop_
_entity.id
_entity.type
_entity.pdbx_description
1 polymer ?
#
loop_
_entity_poly.entity_id
_entity_poly.type
_entity_poly.pdbx_seq_one_letter_code
_entity_poly.pdbx_strand_id
1 'polypeptide(L)'
;MKKISPLLLVLFSAVLFSCGKKSDNNVSPEGDATWKLGEYSYVKASSVQTSSADGNITSIAVSTAGNGGNYGAFSGSSLTIVFHGNLGEGQYTLGTEEMLAANATNRTIVINCTVGTAVNTGAVMYSYGGTAATATVTKDKDGKFHISLPATTLTKKLEVLGGIPSAKATYELTVNNAY
;
A
#
# COMPACT_ATOMS: atom_id res chain seq x y z
N MET A 1 43.50 43.01 -43.91
CA MET A 1 42.31 42.33 -44.49
C MET A 1 42.08 41.04 -43.71
N LYS A 2 40.88 40.88 -43.14
CA LYS A 2 40.44 39.69 -42.40
C LYS A 2 40.49 38.46 -43.31
N LYS A 3 41.06 37.35 -42.84
CA LYS A 3 40.75 36.02 -43.38
C LYS A 3 40.54 35.04 -42.22
N ILE A 4 39.47 34.29 -42.42
CA ILE A 4 38.71 33.51 -41.46
C ILE A 4 39.38 32.13 -41.30
N SER A 5 39.33 31.61 -40.09
CA SER A 5 39.81 30.28 -39.68
C SER A 5 39.01 29.14 -40.34
N PRO A 6 39.64 27.98 -40.58
CA PRO A 6 38.96 26.70 -40.55
C PRO A 6 39.54 25.78 -39.46
N LEU A 7 38.65 25.39 -38.54
CA LEU A 7 38.30 24.02 -38.16
C LEU A 7 39.41 22.98 -37.83
N LEU A 8 39.18 22.35 -36.67
CA LEU A 8 39.44 20.94 -36.30
C LEU A 8 40.83 20.60 -35.70
N LEU A 9 40.89 20.31 -34.38
CA LEU A 9 41.06 18.94 -33.86
C LEU A 9 41.10 18.88 -32.30
N VAL A 10 40.08 18.23 -31.73
CA VAL A 10 40.12 17.20 -30.67
C VAL A 10 41.26 17.25 -29.64
N LEU A 11 40.93 17.56 -28.38
CA LEU A 11 41.49 16.91 -27.19
C LEU A 11 40.67 17.31 -25.96
N PHE A 12 39.70 16.49 -25.59
CA PHE A 12 39.16 16.51 -24.22
C PHE A 12 39.30 15.12 -23.63
N SER A 13 40.19 15.07 -22.66
CA SER A 13 40.68 13.91 -21.94
C SER A 13 39.53 13.14 -21.28
N ALA A 14 39.65 11.82 -21.36
CA ALA A 14 38.80 10.84 -20.72
C ALA A 14 38.67 11.12 -19.21
N VAL A 15 37.46 11.48 -18.77
CA VAL A 15 37.08 11.38 -17.36
C VAL A 15 36.53 9.98 -17.17
N LEU A 16 37.37 9.11 -16.61
CA LEU A 16 36.98 7.78 -16.14
C LEU A 16 36.04 7.96 -14.93
N PHE A 17 34.73 8.01 -15.18
CA PHE A 17 33.78 7.79 -14.10
C PHE A 17 33.72 6.31 -13.79
N SER A 18 34.41 5.99 -12.70
CA SER A 18 34.33 4.78 -11.90
C SER A 18 32.93 4.16 -11.95
N CYS A 19 32.89 2.93 -12.45
CA CYS A 19 31.76 2.03 -12.37
C CYS A 19 31.59 1.63 -10.89
N GLY A 20 30.89 2.47 -10.14
CA GLY A 20 30.44 2.16 -8.80
C GLY A 20 29.39 1.05 -8.89
N LYS A 21 29.77 -0.18 -8.53
CA LYS A 21 28.86 -1.28 -8.28
C LYS A 21 27.71 -0.78 -7.40
N LYS A 22 26.51 -0.69 -7.97
CA LYS A 22 25.28 -0.53 -7.19
C LYS A 22 25.14 -1.81 -6.38
N SER A 23 25.48 -1.73 -5.10
CA SER A 23 24.94 -2.62 -4.09
C SER A 23 23.41 -2.51 -4.20
N ASP A 24 22.75 -3.65 -4.43
CA ASP A 24 21.31 -3.82 -4.28
C ASP A 24 20.93 -3.58 -2.80
N ASN A 25 21.02 -2.32 -2.38
CA ASN A 25 20.36 -1.89 -1.17
C ASN A 25 18.89 -1.85 -1.55
N ASN A 26 18.17 -2.86 -1.09
CA ASN A 26 16.73 -2.86 -1.00
C ASN A 26 16.37 -1.71 -0.03
N VAL A 27 16.39 -0.47 -0.53
CA VAL A 27 16.01 0.72 0.23
C VAL A 27 14.56 0.50 0.57
N SER A 28 14.29 0.26 1.86
CA SER A 28 12.92 0.25 2.36
C SER A 28 12.29 1.57 1.92
N PRO A 29 11.24 1.53 1.09
CA PRO A 29 10.69 2.75 0.54
C PRO A 29 10.19 3.64 1.68
N GLU A 30 10.72 4.86 1.78
CA GLU A 30 10.29 5.88 2.74
C GLU A 30 8.98 6.49 2.24
N GLY A 31 7.92 6.32 3.01
CA GLY A 31 6.67 7.04 2.83
C GLY A 31 5.94 7.14 4.16
N ASP A 32 5.07 8.12 4.25
CA ASP A 32 4.28 8.43 5.44
C ASP A 32 3.23 7.36 5.78
N ALA A 33 2.82 6.56 4.80
CA ALA A 33 2.02 5.36 4.98
C ALA A 33 2.64 4.18 4.21
N THR A 34 2.82 3.06 4.89
CA THR A 34 3.41 1.85 4.31
C THR A 34 2.67 0.60 4.76
N TRP A 35 2.73 -0.46 3.97
CA TRP A 35 2.23 -1.76 4.39
C TRP A 35 3.07 -2.88 3.80
N LYS A 36 3.06 -4.02 4.48
CA LYS A 36 3.80 -5.20 4.07
C LYS A 36 2.86 -6.39 4.00
N LEU A 37 2.83 -7.09 2.87
CA LEU A 37 2.13 -8.37 2.72
C LEU A 37 3.17 -9.49 2.56
N GLY A 38 3.40 -10.27 3.61
CA GLY A 38 4.47 -11.26 3.67
C GLY A 38 5.84 -10.61 3.53
N GLU A 39 6.47 -10.79 2.36
CA GLU A 39 7.79 -10.23 2.04
C GLU A 39 7.71 -8.96 1.20
N TYR A 40 6.54 -8.64 0.63
CA TYR A 40 6.35 -7.50 -0.27
C TYR A 40 6.04 -6.24 0.52
N SER A 41 6.86 -5.19 0.33
CA SER A 41 6.69 -3.90 1.01
C SER A 41 6.17 -2.85 0.04
N TYR A 42 5.10 -2.18 0.43
CA TYR A 42 4.39 -1.21 -0.39
C TYR A 42 4.35 0.15 0.32
N VAL A 43 4.33 1.21 -0.49
CA VAL A 43 4.27 2.58 0.00
C VAL A 43 3.17 3.33 -0.69
N LYS A 44 2.39 4.06 0.10
CA LYS A 44 1.32 4.92 -0.40
C LYS A 44 1.88 5.91 -1.40
N ALA A 45 1.17 6.05 -2.51
CA ALA A 45 1.34 7.20 -3.38
C ALA A 45 0.07 8.05 -3.44
N SER A 46 -1.09 7.42 -3.37
CA SER A 46 -2.38 8.09 -3.34
C SER A 46 -3.29 7.47 -2.30
N SER A 47 -4.17 8.29 -1.75
CA SER A 47 -5.25 7.83 -0.91
C SER A 47 -6.48 8.72 -0.99
N VAL A 48 -7.61 8.12 -0.66
CA VAL A 48 -8.90 8.79 -0.56
C VAL A 48 -9.58 8.31 0.70
N GLN A 49 -10.04 9.26 1.51
CA GLN A 49 -10.91 8.99 2.64
C GLN A 49 -12.27 9.64 2.39
N THR A 50 -13.33 8.85 2.56
CA THR A 50 -14.72 9.31 2.45
C THR A 50 -15.52 8.83 3.64
N SER A 51 -16.51 9.62 4.04
CA SER A 51 -17.48 9.21 5.06
C SER A 51 -18.89 9.29 4.46
N SER A 52 -19.78 8.43 4.93
CA SER A 52 -21.21 8.53 4.63
C SER A 52 -21.75 9.90 5.07
N ALA A 53 -22.89 10.32 4.51
CA ALA A 53 -23.46 11.64 4.77
C ALA A 53 -23.78 11.89 6.25
N ASP A 54 -24.09 10.83 6.99
CA ASP A 54 -24.33 10.82 8.44
C ASP A 54 -23.03 10.65 9.27
N GLY A 55 -21.88 10.50 8.62
CA GLY A 55 -20.57 10.32 9.25
C GLY A 55 -20.36 8.96 9.92
N ASN A 56 -21.31 8.03 9.80
CA ASN A 56 -21.26 6.75 10.50
C ASN A 56 -20.20 5.84 9.92
N ILE A 57 -20.18 5.64 8.59
CA ILE A 57 -19.19 4.79 7.93
C ILE A 57 -18.10 5.65 7.33
N THR A 58 -16.85 5.35 7.67
CA THR A 58 -15.67 5.90 7.00
C THR A 58 -15.00 4.80 6.18
N SER A 59 -14.63 5.14 4.95
CA SER A 59 -13.86 4.28 4.05
C SER A 59 -12.57 4.98 3.64
N ILE A 60 -11.45 4.26 3.73
CA ILE A 60 -10.13 4.70 3.27
C ILE A 60 -9.67 3.73 2.18
N ALA A 61 -9.30 4.28 1.03
CA ALA A 61 -8.61 3.54 -0.02
C ALA A 61 -7.20 4.10 -0.16
N VAL A 62 -6.19 3.25 -0.01
CA VAL A 62 -4.77 3.60 -0.17
C VAL A 62 -4.18 2.76 -1.28
N SER A 63 -3.43 3.36 -2.20
CA SER A 63 -2.80 2.63 -3.30
C SER A 63 -1.38 3.09 -3.57
N THR A 64 -0.57 2.17 -4.07
CA THR A 64 0.74 2.49 -4.63
C THR A 64 0.63 3.16 -5.99
N ALA A 65 1.57 4.04 -6.35
CA ALA A 65 1.70 4.55 -7.72
C ALA A 65 2.56 3.62 -8.57
N GLY A 66 2.29 3.60 -9.87
CA GLY A 66 2.98 2.75 -10.82
C GLY A 66 3.02 1.31 -10.32
N ASN A 67 4.21 0.73 -10.25
CA ASN A 67 4.38 -0.67 -9.89
C ASN A 67 4.32 -0.94 -8.37
N GLY A 68 4.33 0.07 -7.50
CA GLY A 68 4.32 -0.18 -6.05
C GLY A 68 5.42 -1.11 -5.54
N GLY A 69 6.57 -1.10 -6.21
CA GLY A 69 7.64 -2.10 -6.07
C GLY A 69 7.77 -3.00 -7.30
N ASN A 70 8.97 -3.50 -7.58
CA ASN A 70 9.21 -4.38 -8.73
C ASN A 70 9.17 -5.85 -8.29
N TYR A 71 7.98 -6.37 -8.02
CA TYR A 71 7.74 -7.69 -7.44
C TYR A 71 7.13 -8.68 -8.45
N GLY A 72 7.27 -8.41 -9.75
CA GLY A 72 6.65 -9.21 -10.80
C GLY A 72 5.13 -9.20 -10.68
N ALA A 73 4.52 -10.38 -10.58
CA ALA A 73 3.06 -10.52 -10.48
C ALA A 73 2.45 -9.86 -9.22
N PHE A 74 3.25 -9.58 -8.19
CA PHE A 74 2.81 -8.89 -6.96
C PHE A 74 2.99 -7.36 -7.01
N SER A 75 3.45 -6.81 -8.15
CA SER A 75 3.55 -5.37 -8.33
C SER A 75 2.18 -4.70 -8.31
N GLY A 76 2.12 -3.59 -7.60
CA GLY A 76 0.93 -2.81 -7.33
C GLY A 76 0.15 -3.40 -6.17
N SER A 77 -0.22 -2.55 -5.22
CA SER A 77 -1.11 -2.95 -4.14
C SER A 77 -2.04 -1.81 -3.75
N SER A 78 -3.17 -2.19 -3.17
CA SER A 78 -4.11 -1.28 -2.53
C SER A 78 -4.67 -1.86 -1.24
N LEU A 79 -4.83 -0.99 -0.24
CA LEU A 79 -5.62 -1.25 0.95
C LEU A 79 -7.00 -0.61 0.81
N THR A 80 -8.02 -1.33 1.26
CA THR A 80 -9.36 -0.77 1.47
C THR A 80 -9.75 -1.03 2.91
N ILE A 81 -10.10 0.03 3.63
CA ILE A 81 -10.37 0.02 5.06
C ILE A 81 -11.73 0.64 5.30
N VAL A 82 -12.60 -0.03 6.04
CA VAL A 82 -13.96 0.46 6.36
C VAL A 82 -14.25 0.25 7.83
N PHE A 83 -14.77 1.28 8.50
CA PHE A 83 -15.11 1.24 9.93
C PHE A 83 -16.17 2.28 10.29
N HIS A 84 -16.72 2.16 11.51
CA HIS A 84 -17.64 3.15 12.08
C HIS A 84 -16.88 4.38 12.56
N GLY A 85 -16.71 5.38 11.68
CA GLY A 85 -15.89 6.56 11.92
C GLY A 85 -16.45 7.50 13.00
N ASN A 86 -17.76 7.51 13.19
CA ASN A 86 -18.43 8.24 14.28
C ASN A 86 -17.96 7.79 15.69
N LEU A 87 -17.43 6.58 15.84
CA LEU A 87 -16.91 6.06 17.10
C LEU A 87 -15.52 6.61 17.48
N GLY A 88 -14.89 7.39 16.60
CA GLY A 88 -13.67 8.15 16.87
C GLY A 88 -12.39 7.31 16.93
N GLU A 89 -11.36 7.86 17.57
CA GLU A 89 -10.04 7.22 17.70
C GLU A 89 -10.04 6.05 18.69
N GLY A 90 -9.05 5.16 18.59
CA GLY A 90 -8.74 4.09 19.53
C GLY A 90 -8.57 2.71 18.86
N GLN A 91 -8.69 1.64 19.65
CA GLN A 91 -8.58 0.27 19.13
C GLN A 91 -9.89 -0.20 18.48
N TYR A 92 -9.77 -0.81 17.31
CA TYR A 92 -10.87 -1.45 16.59
C TYR A 92 -10.52 -2.92 16.36
N THR A 93 -11.47 -3.81 16.64
CA THR A 93 -11.34 -5.23 16.36
C THR A 93 -11.51 -5.47 14.87
N LEU A 94 -10.60 -6.22 14.26
CA LEU A 94 -10.76 -6.62 12.88
C LEU A 94 -11.96 -7.56 12.77
N GLY A 95 -12.77 -7.34 11.74
CA GLY A 95 -13.95 -8.15 11.47
C GLY A 95 -14.24 -8.26 10.00
N THR A 96 -15.38 -8.88 9.70
CA THR A 96 -15.91 -8.98 8.35
C THR A 96 -16.87 -7.83 8.04
N GLU A 97 -17.25 -7.69 6.78
CA GLU A 97 -18.25 -6.70 6.34
C GLU A 97 -19.61 -6.98 6.99
N GLU A 98 -19.97 -8.24 7.19
CA GLU A 98 -21.19 -8.65 7.88
C GLU A 98 -21.17 -8.22 9.36
N MET A 99 -20.03 -8.37 10.04
CA MET A 99 -19.88 -7.92 11.43
C MET A 99 -20.03 -6.40 11.55
N LEU A 100 -19.40 -5.66 10.62
CA LEU A 100 -19.49 -4.21 10.56
C LEU A 100 -20.94 -3.75 10.33
N ALA A 101 -21.65 -4.39 9.40
CA ALA A 101 -23.04 -4.08 9.07
C ALA A 101 -24.02 -4.45 10.19
N ALA A 102 -23.76 -5.54 10.91
CA ALA A 102 -24.65 -6.03 11.96
C ALA A 102 -24.62 -5.18 13.25
N ASN A 103 -23.53 -4.48 13.55
CA ASN A 103 -23.36 -3.77 14.83
C ASN A 103 -22.73 -2.38 14.66
N ALA A 104 -23.56 -1.35 14.52
CA ALA A 104 -23.11 0.04 14.36
C ALA A 104 -22.42 0.64 15.60
N THR A 105 -22.60 0.04 16.77
CA THR A 105 -22.01 0.50 18.03
C THR A 105 -20.66 -0.16 18.33
N ASN A 106 -20.30 -1.22 17.61
CA ASN A 106 -19.06 -1.94 17.83
C ASN A 106 -17.93 -1.29 17.04
N ARG A 107 -16.75 -1.19 17.67
CA ARG A 107 -15.53 -0.74 17.02
C ARG A 107 -14.96 -1.86 16.14
N THR A 108 -15.64 -2.13 15.04
CA THR A 108 -15.22 -3.09 14.02
C THR A 108 -14.54 -2.36 12.87
N ILE A 109 -13.44 -2.92 12.39
CA ILE A 109 -12.72 -2.44 11.21
C ILE A 109 -12.52 -3.58 10.22
N VAL A 110 -12.84 -3.33 8.96
CA VAL A 110 -12.60 -4.26 7.86
C VAL A 110 -11.38 -3.75 7.11
N ILE A 111 -10.39 -4.62 6.89
CA ILE A 111 -9.19 -4.30 6.12
C ILE A 111 -9.01 -5.37 5.04
N ASN A 112 -9.02 -4.94 3.79
CA ASN A 112 -8.74 -5.75 2.62
C ASN A 112 -7.45 -5.25 1.96
N CYS A 113 -6.58 -6.19 1.57
CA CYS A 113 -5.34 -5.90 0.84
C CYS A 113 -5.39 -6.59 -0.53
N THR A 114 -5.31 -5.82 -1.61
CA THR A 114 -5.23 -6.36 -2.97
C THR A 114 -3.82 -6.18 -3.50
N VAL A 115 -3.29 -7.19 -4.17
CA VAL A 115 -1.95 -7.19 -4.80
C VAL A 115 -2.04 -7.61 -6.26
N GLY A 116 -1.05 -7.21 -7.06
CA GLY A 116 -1.03 -7.43 -8.51
C GLY A 116 -1.81 -6.35 -9.28
N THR A 117 -2.03 -5.18 -8.67
CA THR A 117 -2.86 -4.12 -9.27
C THR A 117 -2.16 -3.35 -10.39
N ALA A 118 -0.84 -3.47 -10.53
CA ALA A 118 -0.05 -2.77 -11.54
C ALA A 118 0.28 -3.62 -12.76
N VAL A 119 -0.16 -4.88 -12.80
CA VAL A 119 0.12 -5.85 -13.86
C VAL A 119 -1.17 -6.47 -14.38
N ASN A 120 -1.19 -6.82 -15.67
CA ASN A 120 -2.38 -7.36 -16.32
C ASN A 120 -2.45 -8.91 -16.28
N THR A 121 -1.69 -9.54 -15.39
CA THR A 121 -1.59 -11.01 -15.28
C THR A 121 -2.57 -11.61 -14.28
N GLY A 122 -3.30 -10.76 -13.54
CA GLY A 122 -4.22 -11.17 -12.48
C GLY A 122 -3.89 -10.53 -11.14
N ALA A 123 -4.88 -10.47 -10.26
CA ALA A 123 -4.79 -9.83 -8.96
C ALA A 123 -5.46 -10.70 -7.88
N VAL A 124 -5.03 -10.53 -6.64
CA VAL A 124 -5.55 -11.29 -5.50
C VAL A 124 -5.91 -10.35 -4.37
N MET A 125 -7.12 -10.48 -3.84
CA MET A 125 -7.57 -9.79 -2.63
C MET A 125 -7.45 -10.73 -1.42
N TYR A 126 -6.84 -10.23 -0.37
CA TYR A 126 -6.72 -10.83 0.94
C TYR A 126 -7.59 -10.07 1.95
N SER A 127 -8.29 -10.79 2.82
CA SER A 127 -9.13 -10.22 3.86
C SER A 127 -8.90 -10.91 5.20
N TYR A 128 -9.33 -10.27 6.28
CA TYR A 128 -9.34 -10.90 7.59
C TYR A 128 -10.51 -11.89 7.71
N GLY A 129 -10.23 -13.07 8.26
CA GLY A 129 -11.23 -14.11 8.53
C GLY A 129 -11.19 -14.64 9.97
N GLY A 130 -10.38 -14.03 10.85
CA GLY A 130 -10.27 -14.40 12.26
C GLY A 130 -11.17 -13.55 13.18
N THR A 131 -10.93 -13.59 14.49
CA THR A 131 -11.77 -12.89 15.50
C THR A 131 -11.02 -12.12 16.60
N ALA A 132 -9.68 -12.02 16.55
CA ALA A 132 -8.88 -11.53 17.68
C ALA A 132 -7.85 -10.41 17.36
N ALA A 133 -7.67 -10.03 16.10
CA ALA A 133 -6.73 -8.97 15.75
C ALA A 133 -7.35 -7.58 15.97
N THR A 134 -6.51 -6.58 16.25
CA THR A 134 -6.96 -5.18 16.40
C THR A 134 -6.11 -4.23 15.58
N ALA A 135 -6.73 -3.20 15.01
CA ALA A 135 -6.08 -2.04 14.43
C ALA A 135 -6.19 -0.83 15.37
N THR A 136 -5.22 0.05 15.30
CA THR A 136 -5.26 1.36 15.95
C THR A 136 -5.75 2.40 14.96
N VAL A 137 -6.73 3.19 15.37
CA VAL A 137 -7.28 4.32 14.62
C VAL A 137 -6.92 5.61 15.34
N THR A 138 -6.24 6.53 14.65
CA THR A 138 -5.96 7.89 15.14
C THR A 138 -6.48 8.92 14.15
N LYS A 139 -6.47 10.20 14.52
CA LYS A 139 -6.73 11.33 13.65
C LYS A 139 -5.52 12.25 13.60
N ASP A 140 -5.29 12.84 12.44
CA ASP A 140 -4.37 13.97 12.32
C ASP A 140 -5.03 15.29 12.76
N LYS A 141 -4.24 16.36 12.74
CA LYS A 141 -4.69 17.73 13.04
C LYS A 141 -5.79 18.25 12.12
N ASP A 142 -5.95 17.66 10.94
CA ASP A 142 -6.93 18.03 9.93
C ASP A 142 -8.19 17.13 10.02
N GLY A 143 -8.23 16.20 10.99
CA GLY A 143 -9.34 15.30 11.26
C GLY A 143 -9.40 14.07 10.36
N LYS A 144 -8.37 13.81 9.52
CA LYS A 144 -8.27 12.59 8.72
C LYS A 144 -7.92 11.41 9.61
N PHE A 145 -8.47 10.24 9.31
CA PHE A 145 -8.19 9.03 10.08
C PHE A 145 -6.96 8.32 9.55
N HIS A 146 -6.20 7.74 10.46
CA HIS A 146 -4.98 6.99 10.20
C HIS A 146 -5.08 5.63 10.86
N ILE A 147 -4.71 4.58 10.13
CA ILE A 147 -4.92 3.19 10.52
C ILE A 147 -3.58 2.47 10.58
N SER A 148 -3.27 1.89 11.73
CA SER A 148 -2.10 1.02 11.91
C SER A 148 -2.54 -0.36 12.34
N LEU A 149 -1.95 -1.39 11.74
CA LEU A 149 -2.25 -2.79 11.98
C LEU A 149 -0.94 -3.54 12.25
N PRO A 150 -0.75 -4.06 13.47
CA PRO A 150 0.33 -5.02 13.73
C PRO A 150 0.18 -6.26 12.83
N ALA A 151 1.28 -6.97 12.64
CA ALA A 151 1.34 -8.27 11.95
C ALA A 151 0.08 -9.13 12.18
N THR A 152 -0.73 -9.26 11.14
CA THR A 152 -2.02 -9.98 11.19
C THR A 152 -2.16 -10.86 9.95
N THR A 153 -2.51 -12.13 10.16
CA THR A 153 -2.74 -13.05 9.03
C THR A 153 -4.04 -12.72 8.30
N LEU A 154 -3.93 -12.50 6.99
CA LEU A 154 -5.05 -12.41 6.07
C LEU A 154 -5.13 -13.68 5.20
N THR A 155 -6.34 -13.99 4.75
CA THR A 155 -6.63 -15.13 3.88
C THR A 155 -7.09 -14.63 2.52
N LYS A 156 -6.68 -15.35 1.47
CA LYS A 156 -7.12 -15.12 0.10
C LYS A 156 -8.66 -15.20 0.04
N LYS A 157 -9.30 -14.14 -0.44
CA LYS A 157 -10.77 -14.02 -0.55
C LYS A 157 -11.24 -14.04 -2.01
N LEU A 158 -10.51 -13.38 -2.90
CA LEU A 158 -10.92 -13.24 -4.30
C LEU A 158 -9.70 -13.24 -5.23
N GLU A 159 -9.86 -13.87 -6.39
CA GLU A 159 -8.90 -13.85 -7.49
C GLU A 159 -9.55 -13.22 -8.73
N VAL A 160 -8.82 -12.32 -9.38
CA VAL A 160 -9.23 -11.64 -10.61
C VAL A 160 -8.34 -12.13 -11.74
N LEU A 161 -8.94 -12.48 -12.88
CA LEU A 161 -8.26 -13.03 -14.06
C LEU A 161 -7.41 -14.29 -13.74
N GLY A 162 -7.89 -15.14 -12.83
CA GLY A 162 -7.17 -16.35 -12.40
C GLY A 162 -6.13 -16.10 -11.30
N GLY A 163 -6.02 -14.87 -10.80
CA GLY A 163 -5.17 -14.52 -9.66
C GLY A 163 -3.68 -14.48 -10.01
N ILE A 164 -2.85 -14.74 -9.00
CA ILE A 164 -1.39 -14.79 -9.15
C ILE A 164 -0.97 -16.26 -8.92
N PRO A 165 -0.39 -16.97 -9.90
CA PRO A 165 -0.13 -18.42 -9.83
C PRO A 165 0.69 -18.91 -8.62
N SER A 166 1.48 -18.05 -7.99
CA SER A 166 2.30 -18.35 -6.80
C SER A 166 1.77 -17.76 -5.49
N ALA A 167 0.60 -17.11 -5.51
CA ALA A 167 0.00 -16.50 -4.34
C ALA A 167 -0.46 -17.54 -3.33
N LYS A 168 0.15 -17.51 -2.13
CA LYS A 168 -0.19 -18.36 -1.00
C LYS A 168 -1.65 -18.13 -0.55
N ALA A 169 -2.24 -19.13 0.10
CA ALA A 169 -3.57 -19.02 0.67
C ALA A 169 -3.67 -17.94 1.75
N THR A 170 -2.58 -17.70 2.48
CA THR A 170 -2.50 -16.68 3.53
C THR A 170 -1.19 -15.90 3.44
N TYR A 171 -1.24 -14.67 3.94
CA TYR A 171 -0.06 -13.83 4.18
C TYR A 171 -0.28 -13.02 5.45
N GLU A 172 0.81 -12.64 6.10
CA GLU A 172 0.79 -11.64 7.15
C GLU A 172 0.73 -10.23 6.54
N LEU A 173 -0.22 -9.42 6.96
CA LEU A 173 -0.29 -7.99 6.68
C LEU A 173 0.18 -7.20 7.90
N THR A 174 1.07 -6.25 7.69
CA THR A 174 1.36 -5.16 8.63
C THR A 174 1.04 -3.84 7.94
N VAL A 175 0.36 -2.93 8.61
CA VAL A 175 0.05 -1.59 8.09
C VAL A 175 0.58 -0.55 9.05
N ASN A 176 1.30 0.43 8.52
CA ASN A 176 1.76 1.58 9.26
C ASN A 176 1.09 2.83 8.68
N ASN A 177 0.24 3.46 9.48
CA ASN A 177 -0.27 4.80 9.23
C ASN A 177 -0.99 4.94 7.88
N ALA A 178 -1.87 4.01 7.48
CA ALA A 178 -2.68 4.12 6.27
C ALA A 178 -3.78 5.18 6.43
N TYR A 179 -3.83 6.13 5.50
CA TYR A 179 -4.78 7.25 5.47
C TYR A 179 -4.97 7.76 4.05
#